data_AF-A0A837KFF1-F1
#
_entry.id   AF-A0A837KFF1-F1
#
_cell.length_a   1.000
_cell.length_b   1.000
_cell.length_c   1.000
_cell.angle_alpha   90.00
_cell.angle_beta   90.00
_cell.angle_gamma   90.00
#
_symmetry.space_group_name_H-M   'P 1'
#
loop_
_entity.id
_entity.type
_entity.pdbx_description
1 polymer ?
#
loop_
_entity_poly.entity_id
_entity_poly.type
_entity_poly.pdbx_seq_one_letter_code
_entity_poly.pdbx_strand_id
1 'polypeptide(L)' 'MQRLSKKDVLLEIEMLRKELNDQYKKQACITPELVSLSVQLDQLLNKLRLHP' A
#
# COMPACT_ATOMS: atom_id res chain seq x y z
N MET A 1 -5.39 -16.24 -16.95
CA MET A 1 -4.83 -15.06 -16.26
C MET A 1 -5.29 -15.13 -14.81
N GLN A 2 -4.36 -15.27 -13.87
CA GLN A 2 -4.69 -15.50 -12.45
C GLN A 2 -5.43 -14.27 -11.91
N ARG A 3 -6.67 -14.45 -11.42
CA ARG A 3 -7.32 -13.45 -10.57
C ARG A 3 -6.45 -13.35 -9.32
N LEU A 4 -5.74 -12.24 -9.11
CA LEU A 4 -5.18 -11.92 -7.79
C LEU A 4 -6.32 -12.06 -6.79
N SER A 5 -6.19 -12.99 -5.84
CA SER A 5 -7.25 -13.18 -4.87
C SER A 5 -7.30 -11.95 -3.99
N LYS A 6 -8.48 -11.53 -3.56
CA LYS A 6 -8.67 -10.42 -2.62
C LYS A 6 -7.74 -10.51 -1.39
N LYS A 7 -7.38 -11.75 -1.00
CA LYS A 7 -6.41 -12.04 0.05
C LYS A 7 -4.98 -11.58 -0.29
N ASP A 8 -4.52 -11.78 -1.50
CA ASP A 8 -3.20 -11.32 -1.96
C ASP A 8 -3.12 -9.79 -1.94
N VAL A 9 -4.18 -9.12 -2.41
CA VAL A 9 -4.27 -7.65 -2.39
C VAL A 9 -4.27 -7.10 -0.97
N LEU A 10 -4.96 -7.77 -0.03
CA LEU A 10 -4.97 -7.39 1.38
C LEU A 10 -3.59 -7.56 2.03
N LEU A 11 -2.88 -8.64 1.70
CA LEU A 11 -1.51 -8.87 2.20
C LEU A 11 -0.54 -7.80 1.68
N GLU A 12 -0.62 -7.41 0.41
CA GLU A 12 0.19 -6.32 -0.14
C GLU A 12 -0.12 -4.99 0.55
N ILE A 13 -1.39 -4.69 0.82
CA ILE A 13 -1.82 -3.50 1.58
C ILE A 13 -1.22 -3.49 2.99
N GLU A 14 -1.25 -4.62 3.71
CA GLU A 14 -0.67 -4.71 5.05
C GLU A 14 0.85 -4.54 5.04
N MET A 15 1.55 -5.15 4.08
CA MET A 15 2.99 -4.96 3.91
C MET A 15 3.35 -3.50 3.66
N LEU A 16 2.67 -2.84 2.71
CA LEU A 16 2.90 -1.43 2.38
C LEU A 16 2.61 -0.51 3.56
N ARG A 17 1.53 -0.76 4.32
CA ARG A 17 1.23 -0.01 5.54
C ARG A 17 2.32 -0.14 6.59
N LYS A 18 2.87 -1.34 6.76
CA LYS A 18 3.94 -1.59 7.73
C LYS A 18 5.23 -0.88 7.33
N GLU A 19 5.60 -0.94 6.05
CA GLU A 19 6.78 -0.28 5.51
C GLU A 19 6.67 1.25 5.59
N LEU A 20 5.52 1.82 5.21
CA LEU A 20 5.25 3.24 5.40
C LEU A 20 5.40 3.65 6.87
N ASN A 21 4.80 2.91 7.81
CA ASN A 21 4.92 3.21 9.24
C ASN A 21 6.36 3.10 9.75
N ASP A 22 7.14 2.14 9.26
CA ASP A 22 8.55 1.99 9.63
C ASP A 22 9.39 3.16 9.10
N GLN A 23 9.14 3.57 7.86
CA GLN A 23 9.73 4.76 7.25
C GLN A 23 9.35 6.04 8.02
N TYR A 24 8.06 6.23 8.36
CA TYR A 24 7.57 7.34 9.18
C TYR A 24 8.19 7.38 10.59
N LYS A 25 8.45 6.21 11.19
CA LYS A 25 9.12 6.13 12.51
C LYS A 25 10.61 6.48 12.43
N LYS A 26 11.26 6.15 11.32
CA LYS A 26 12.70 6.38 11.10
C LYS A 26 13.00 7.80 10.62
N GLN A 27 12.11 8.38 9.82
CA GLN A 27 12.28 9.71 9.26
C GLN A 27 10.99 10.52 9.44
N ALA A 28 11.11 11.65 10.15
CA ALA A 28 10.00 12.60 10.34
C ALA A 28 9.74 13.47 9.09
N CYS A 29 10.44 13.21 7.97
CA CYS A 29 10.33 13.99 6.75
C CYS A 29 9.66 13.17 5.65
N ILE A 30 8.75 13.79 4.90
CA ILE A 30 8.08 13.17 3.77
C ILE A 30 9.07 13.11 2.61
N THR A 31 9.60 11.91 2.32
CA THR A 31 10.48 11.67 1.18
C THR A 31 9.66 11.33 -0.08
N PRO A 32 10.20 11.56 -1.29
CA PRO A 32 9.55 11.16 -2.53
C PRO A 32 9.29 9.64 -2.62
N GLU A 33 10.12 8.83 -1.97
CA GLU A 33 9.90 7.37 -1.82
C GLU A 33 8.65 7.08 -0.99
N LEU A 34 8.46 7.78 0.13
CA LEU A 34 7.29 7.66 0.99
C LEU A 34 5.99 8.06 0.26
N VAL A 35 6.06 9.11 -0.56
CA VAL A 35 4.95 9.54 -1.43
C VAL A 35 4.64 8.45 -2.46
N SER A 36 5.66 7.86 -3.07
CA SER A 36 5.48 6.77 -4.05
C SER A 36 4.85 5.52 -3.42
N LEU A 37 5.24 5.17 -2.19
CA LEU A 37 4.63 4.07 -1.42
C LEU A 37 3.17 4.39 -1.06
N SER A 38 2.86 5.64 -0.72
CA SER A 38 1.50 6.09 -0.42
C SER A 38 0.58 6.03 -1.64
N VAL A 39 1.08 6.40 -2.82
CA VAL A 39 0.32 6.29 -4.08
C VAL A 39 0.05 4.83 -4.44
N GLN A 40 1.02 3.93 -4.25
CA GLN A 40 0.82 2.49 -4.49
C GLN A 40 -0.23 1.91 -3.54
N LEU A 41 -0.21 2.30 -2.27
CA LEU A 41 -1.22 1.91 -1.29
C LEU A 41 -2.63 2.39 -1.71
N ASP A 42 -2.75 3.65 -2.15
CA ASP A 42 -4.02 4.21 -2.62
C ASP A 42 -4.57 3.47 -3.84
N GLN A 43 -3.71 3.12 -4.80
CA GLN A 43 -4.10 2.32 -5.96
C GLN A 43 -4.60 0.93 -5.57
N LEU A 44 -3.95 0.26 -4.61
CA LEU A 44 -4.39 -1.04 -4.11
C LEU A 44 -5.73 -0.95 -3.37
N LEU A 45 -5.90 0.08 -2.54
CA LEU A 45 -7.17 0.35 -1.84
C LEU A 45 -8.31 0.65 -2.81
N ASN A 46 -8.04 1.41 -3.88
CA ASN A 46 -9.01 1.69 -4.93
C ASN A 46 -9.40 0.43 -5.70
N LYS A 47 -8.44 -0.45 -6.02
CA LYS A 47 -8.73 -1.77 -6.61
C LYS A 47 -9.60 -2.64 -5.69
N LEU A 48 -9.41 -2.56 -4.37
CA LEU A 48 -10.23 -3.26 -3.38
C LEU A 48 -11.66 -2.68 -3.32
N ARG A 49 -11.80 -1.35 -3.39
CA ARG A 49 -13.09 -0.64 -3.37
C ARG A 49 -13.90 -0.79 -4.66
N LEU A 50 -13.25 -1.04 -5.79
CA LEU A 50 -13.90 -1.25 -7.09
C LEU A 50 -14.66 -2.58 -7.21
N HIS A 51 -14.65 -3.41 -6.17
CA HIS A 51 -15.54 -4.56 -6.06
C HIS A 51 -16.84 -4.15 -5.35
N PRO A 52 -18.00 -4.12 -6.04
CA PRO A 52 -19.30 -4.01 -5.39
C PRO A 52 -19.60 -5.23 -4.51
#